data_AF-A0A1Q5UN93-F1
#
_entry.id   AF-A0A1Q5UN93-F1
#
_cell.length_a   1.000
_cell.length_b   1.000
_cell.length_c   1.000
_cell.angle_alpha   90.00
_cell.angle_beta   90.00
_cell.angle_gamma   90.00
#
_symmetry.space_group_name_H-M   'P 1'
#
loop_
_entity.id
_entity.type
_entity.pdbx_description
1 polymer ?
#
loop_
_entity_poly.entity_id
_entity_poly.type
_entity_poly.pdbx_seq_one_letter_code
_entity_poly.pdbx_strand_id
1 'polypeptide(L)'
;MDIDHGADGKFFPGQWSLLDLKRTVNKWQQFMYQNNGWNALYMENHDQPRAVSRFANDSPKHRVQSAKMIAVFLGLQAGTPFVYQGQELGMHNVPKDWPMEEYQDIDCLNHWRFVTKLSGDQATGFIEVDADSSERLKGQDADYETREMFRREYQKKSRDNARTPVQWDSSKHAGFTSAEKPWMAVNPNYTIINAAAQLEDPNSVFNCWRSVLEARKRYKDIVVYGRFDLVDENNDKIFAYSRTAPQGRVLVVCNFSTEKVEWVGVPATVQEVILTTTGRSREGLQGPEVQLEPFEAIALLVTE
;
A
#
# COMPACT_ATOMS: atom_id res chain seq x y z
N MET A 1 -3.97 0.73 10.48
CA MET A 1 -3.70 -0.23 9.39
C MET A 1 -4.89 -1.17 9.19
N ASP A 2 -6.09 -0.81 9.64
CA ASP A 2 -7.27 -1.69 9.69
C ASP A 2 -8.43 -1.08 8.90
N ILE A 3 -8.10 -0.21 7.93
CA ILE A 3 -9.04 0.69 7.26
C ILE A 3 -10.11 -0.06 6.45
N ASP A 4 -9.82 -1.30 6.05
CA ASP A 4 -10.65 -2.18 5.24
C ASP A 4 -11.25 -3.35 6.05
N HIS A 5 -11.13 -3.34 7.38
CA HIS A 5 -11.75 -4.36 8.24
C HIS A 5 -13.27 -4.13 8.34
N GLY A 6 -14.04 -5.22 8.32
CA GLY A 6 -15.47 -5.17 8.56
C GLY A 6 -15.78 -5.03 10.05
N ALA A 7 -17.05 -4.74 10.39
CA ALA A 7 -17.49 -4.54 11.77
C ALA A 7 -17.21 -5.75 12.68
N ASP A 8 -17.33 -6.96 12.13
CA ASP A 8 -17.14 -8.23 12.85
C ASP A 8 -15.67 -8.73 12.83
N GLY A 9 -14.74 -7.92 12.30
CA GLY A 9 -13.30 -8.19 12.37
C GLY A 9 -12.56 -8.19 11.03
N LYS A 10 -11.27 -8.57 11.09
CA LYS A 10 -10.31 -8.49 9.99
C LYS A 10 -10.83 -9.11 8.69
N PHE A 11 -11.27 -10.36 8.72
CA PHE A 11 -11.68 -11.10 7.52
C PHE A 11 -13.13 -10.85 7.10
N PHE A 12 -13.85 -9.96 7.79
CA PHE A 12 -15.16 -9.52 7.34
C PHE A 12 -15.02 -8.40 6.31
N PRO A 13 -15.88 -8.35 5.28
CA PRO A 13 -15.82 -7.32 4.26
C PRO A 13 -15.93 -5.91 4.86
N GLY A 14 -14.98 -5.06 4.51
CA GLY A 14 -14.98 -3.63 4.82
C GLY A 14 -14.62 -2.85 3.57
N GLN A 15 -15.09 -1.61 3.50
CA GLN A 15 -14.76 -0.68 2.41
C GLN A 15 -14.16 0.58 3.01
N TRP A 16 -13.24 1.18 2.27
CA TRP A 16 -12.62 2.44 2.61
C TRP A 16 -12.61 3.35 1.39
N SER A 17 -12.62 4.64 1.63
CA SER A 17 -12.47 5.69 0.62
C SER A 17 -11.12 6.40 0.77
N LEU A 18 -10.66 7.10 -0.28
CA LEU A 18 -9.48 7.94 -0.16
C LEU A 18 -9.61 8.98 0.96
N LEU A 19 -10.84 9.44 1.24
CA LEU A 19 -11.11 10.37 2.34
C LEU A 19 -10.79 9.74 3.70
N ASP A 20 -11.04 8.45 3.89
CA ASP A 20 -10.68 7.75 5.14
C ASP A 20 -9.16 7.64 5.29
N LEU A 21 -8.44 7.40 4.20
CA LEU A 21 -6.97 7.41 4.19
C LEU A 21 -6.42 8.81 4.50
N LYS A 22 -6.99 9.86 3.89
CA LYS A 22 -6.63 11.26 4.16
C LYS A 22 -6.83 11.62 5.63
N ARG A 23 -8.00 11.33 6.20
CA ARG A 23 -8.28 11.56 7.63
C ARG A 23 -7.26 10.86 8.52
N THR A 24 -6.95 9.59 8.21
CA THR A 24 -5.98 8.80 8.98
C THR A 24 -4.58 9.40 8.92
N VAL A 25 -4.09 9.71 7.72
CA VAL A 25 -2.76 10.30 7.52
C VAL A 25 -2.68 11.68 8.16
N ASN A 26 -3.67 12.55 7.93
CA ASN A 26 -3.72 13.88 8.52
C ASN A 26 -3.72 13.84 10.05
N LYS A 27 -4.53 12.95 10.65
CA LYS A 27 -4.54 12.72 12.09
C LYS A 27 -3.14 12.41 12.60
N TRP A 28 -2.47 11.39 12.06
CA TRP A 28 -1.17 10.95 12.59
C TRP A 28 -0.02 11.92 12.28
N GLN A 29 -0.05 12.59 11.12
CA GLN A 29 0.93 13.62 10.79
C GLN A 29 0.81 14.82 11.74
N GLN A 30 -0.41 15.29 12.04
CA GLN A 30 -0.61 16.43 12.95
C GLN A 30 -0.44 16.05 14.43
N PHE A 31 -1.06 14.94 14.85
CA PHE A 31 -1.09 14.52 16.25
C PHE A 31 0.31 14.31 16.81
N MET A 32 1.20 13.65 16.05
CA MET A 32 2.56 13.40 16.54
C MET A 32 3.34 14.70 16.72
N TYR A 33 3.23 15.66 15.80
CA TYR A 33 3.88 16.96 15.96
C TYR A 33 3.35 17.74 17.17
N GLN A 34 2.03 17.75 17.36
CA GLN A 34 1.39 18.47 18.46
C GLN A 34 1.72 17.88 19.84
N ASN A 35 2.18 16.63 19.89
CA ASN A 35 2.44 15.90 21.13
C ASN A 35 3.91 15.49 21.29
N ASN A 36 4.84 16.14 20.60
CA ASN A 36 6.29 15.82 20.62
C ASN A 36 6.59 14.34 20.33
N GLY A 37 5.75 13.70 19.52
CA GLY A 37 5.91 12.32 19.05
C GLY A 37 6.65 12.26 17.70
N TRP A 38 7.01 11.04 17.30
CA TRP A 38 7.59 10.75 15.99
C TRP A 38 6.89 9.56 15.30
N ASN A 39 6.47 9.74 14.05
CA ASN A 39 5.80 8.69 13.29
C ASN A 39 6.77 7.59 12.81
N ALA A 40 6.34 6.33 12.88
CA ALA A 40 6.83 5.28 12.01
C ALA A 40 5.96 5.25 10.76
N LEU A 41 6.57 5.34 9.58
CA LEU A 41 5.89 5.39 8.30
C LEU A 41 6.00 4.03 7.62
N TYR A 42 4.89 3.30 7.53
CA TYR A 42 4.84 2.02 6.83
C TYR A 42 3.46 1.79 6.22
N MET A 43 3.43 1.07 5.11
CA MET A 43 2.20 0.55 4.48
C MET A 43 2.24 -0.97 4.29
N GLU A 44 3.41 -1.57 4.49
CA GLU A 44 3.63 -3.00 4.48
C GLU A 44 4.43 -3.41 5.71
N ASN A 45 4.16 -4.61 6.20
CA ASN A 45 4.99 -5.37 7.11
C ASN A 45 4.57 -6.84 6.99
N HIS A 46 5.18 -7.73 7.76
CA HIS A 46 4.89 -9.16 7.75
C HIS A 46 3.48 -9.56 8.22
N ASP A 47 2.68 -8.63 8.74
CA ASP A 47 1.29 -8.83 9.18
C ASP A 47 0.26 -8.13 8.29
N GLN A 48 0.69 -7.44 7.23
CA GLN A 48 -0.17 -6.64 6.36
C GLN A 48 -0.04 -7.12 4.91
N PRO A 49 -1.11 -7.07 4.10
CA PRO A 49 -1.02 -7.41 2.68
C PRO A 49 -0.21 -6.35 1.91
N ARG A 50 0.08 -6.64 0.64
CA ARG A 50 0.89 -5.76 -0.21
C ARG A 50 0.17 -4.44 -0.50
N ALA A 51 0.89 -3.33 -0.38
CA ALA A 51 0.31 -2.00 -0.44
C ALA A 51 -0.30 -1.70 -1.82
N VAL A 52 0.32 -2.20 -2.89
CA VAL A 52 -0.18 -2.04 -4.27
C VAL A 52 -1.57 -2.66 -4.45
N SER A 53 -1.77 -3.88 -3.93
CA SER A 53 -3.05 -4.58 -3.99
C SER A 53 -4.12 -3.98 -3.09
N ARG A 54 -3.70 -3.38 -1.96
CA ARG A 54 -4.63 -2.90 -0.94
C ARG A 54 -5.06 -1.45 -1.15
N PHE A 55 -4.13 -0.58 -1.49
CA PHE A 55 -4.33 0.88 -1.51
C PHE A 55 -4.40 1.48 -2.91
N ALA A 56 -4.13 0.69 -3.96
CA ALA A 56 -4.09 1.15 -5.34
C ALA A 56 -4.59 0.05 -6.29
N ASN A 57 -3.88 -0.22 -7.40
CA ASN A 57 -4.29 -1.22 -8.38
C ASN A 57 -3.12 -2.08 -8.85
N ASP A 58 -3.19 -3.38 -8.58
CA ASP A 58 -2.15 -4.37 -8.91
C ASP A 58 -2.32 -5.05 -10.28
N SER A 59 -3.31 -4.64 -11.09
CA SER A 59 -3.46 -5.16 -12.45
C SER A 59 -2.20 -4.86 -13.29
N PRO A 60 -1.86 -5.71 -14.27
CA PRO A 60 -0.65 -5.52 -15.10
C PRO A 60 -0.54 -4.12 -15.71
N LYS A 61 -1.67 -3.49 -16.06
CA LYS A 61 -1.73 -2.13 -16.61
C LYS A 61 -1.30 -1.05 -15.61
N HIS A 62 -1.66 -1.18 -14.33
CA HIS A 62 -1.53 -0.10 -13.34
C HIS A 62 -0.49 -0.35 -12.25
N ARG A 63 -0.06 -1.60 -12.07
CA ARG A 63 0.81 -2.04 -10.96
C ARG A 63 2.05 -1.16 -10.80
N VAL A 64 2.78 -0.90 -11.89
CA VAL A 64 4.04 -0.13 -11.83
C VAL A 64 3.77 1.29 -11.35
N GLN A 65 2.79 1.98 -11.93
CA GLN A 65 2.47 3.36 -11.54
C GLN A 65 1.89 3.42 -10.12
N SER A 66 1.03 2.47 -9.75
CA SER A 66 0.53 2.31 -8.37
C SER A 66 1.65 2.17 -7.35
N ALA A 67 2.64 1.30 -7.62
CA ALA A 67 3.77 1.09 -6.72
C ALA A 67 4.68 2.33 -6.61
N LYS A 68 4.93 3.02 -7.73
CA LYS A 68 5.70 4.28 -7.74
C LYS A 68 4.97 5.40 -6.99
N MET A 69 3.66 5.53 -7.18
CA MET A 69 2.83 6.48 -6.43
C MET A 69 2.90 6.21 -4.93
N ILE A 70 2.78 4.94 -4.51
CA ILE A 70 2.92 4.54 -3.10
C ILE A 70 4.31 4.90 -2.56
N ALA A 71 5.37 4.71 -3.35
CA ALA A 71 6.72 5.11 -2.97
C ALA A 71 6.82 6.62 -2.68
N VAL A 72 6.33 7.46 -3.61
CA VAL A 72 6.32 8.93 -3.44
C VAL A 72 5.44 9.34 -2.25
N PHE A 73 4.23 8.79 -2.17
CA PHE A 73 3.27 9.06 -1.10
C PHE A 73 3.85 8.77 0.29
N LEU A 74 4.47 7.60 0.48
CA LEU A 74 5.02 7.16 1.77
C LEU A 74 6.37 7.82 2.06
N GLY A 75 7.26 7.85 1.08
CA GLY A 75 8.66 8.24 1.24
C GLY A 75 8.88 9.74 1.43
N LEU A 76 7.88 10.59 1.20
CA LEU A 76 7.99 12.05 1.38
C LEU A 76 7.20 12.61 2.59
N GLN A 77 6.64 11.72 3.42
CA GLN A 77 5.94 12.07 4.66
C GLN A 77 6.88 12.27 5.85
N ALA A 78 6.38 12.83 6.97
CA ALA A 78 7.19 13.01 8.17
C ALA A 78 7.24 11.74 9.01
N GLY A 79 8.42 11.38 9.51
CA GLY A 79 8.63 10.18 10.31
C GLY A 79 9.77 9.31 9.80
N THR A 80 9.90 8.12 10.37
CA THR A 80 10.90 7.12 9.97
C THR A 80 10.27 6.13 8.99
N PRO A 81 10.66 6.11 7.71
CA PRO A 81 10.12 5.14 6.74
C PRO A 81 10.64 3.73 6.99
N PHE A 82 9.72 2.77 6.90
CA PHE A 82 10.00 1.35 6.84
C PHE A 82 9.50 0.84 5.49
N VAL A 83 10.44 0.35 4.68
CA VAL A 83 10.15 -0.34 3.42
C VAL A 83 10.28 -1.83 3.68
N TYR A 84 9.21 -2.58 3.46
CA TYR A 84 9.19 -4.01 3.73
C TYR A 84 9.69 -4.80 2.51
N GLN A 85 10.34 -5.95 2.73
CA GLN A 85 10.95 -6.75 1.66
C GLN A 85 9.97 -7.05 0.51
N GLY A 86 10.33 -6.62 -0.71
CA GLY A 86 9.52 -6.76 -1.91
C GLY A 86 8.60 -5.59 -2.21
N GLN A 87 8.36 -4.67 -1.25
CA GLN A 87 7.64 -3.42 -1.50
C GLN A 87 8.40 -2.55 -2.52
N GLU A 88 9.73 -2.58 -2.45
CA GLU A 88 10.63 -1.91 -3.39
C GLU A 88 10.54 -2.49 -4.81
N LEU A 89 10.06 -3.72 -4.96
CA LEU A 89 9.85 -4.37 -6.25
C LEU A 89 8.41 -4.19 -6.76
N GLY A 90 7.51 -3.64 -5.95
CA GLY A 90 6.08 -3.62 -6.24
C GLY A 90 5.47 -5.02 -6.29
N MET A 91 5.94 -5.93 -5.40
CA MET A 91 5.28 -7.21 -5.17
C MET A 91 3.82 -6.97 -4.78
N HIS A 92 2.93 -7.83 -5.27
CA HIS A 92 1.49 -7.75 -5.02
C HIS A 92 0.97 -9.02 -4.37
N ASN A 93 -0.28 -8.97 -3.91
CA ASN A 93 -0.95 -10.08 -3.25
C ASN A 93 -0.90 -11.36 -4.10
N VAL A 94 -1.14 -12.46 -3.41
CA VAL A 94 -1.13 -13.80 -3.94
C VAL A 94 -2.24 -14.00 -4.99
N PRO A 95 -2.14 -15.01 -5.87
CA PRO A 95 -3.11 -15.21 -6.94
C PRO A 95 -4.56 -15.37 -6.44
N LYS A 96 -5.54 -14.88 -7.22
CA LYS A 96 -6.97 -14.96 -6.87
C LYS A 96 -7.56 -16.37 -6.97
N ASP A 97 -6.85 -17.26 -7.61
CA ASP A 97 -7.16 -18.68 -7.76
C ASP A 97 -6.39 -19.54 -6.75
N TRP A 98 -5.57 -18.94 -5.86
CA TRP A 98 -4.85 -19.71 -4.85
C TRP A 98 -5.83 -20.40 -3.90
N PRO A 99 -5.75 -21.75 -3.78
CA PRO A 99 -6.64 -22.50 -2.92
C PRO A 99 -6.17 -22.39 -1.45
N MET A 100 -7.02 -22.82 -0.50
CA MET A 100 -6.73 -22.64 0.93
C MET A 100 -5.51 -23.43 1.41
N GLU A 101 -5.14 -24.50 0.70
CA GLU A 101 -3.99 -25.37 0.99
C GLU A 101 -2.64 -24.65 0.82
N GLU A 102 -2.61 -23.52 0.12
CA GLU A 102 -1.41 -22.72 -0.10
C GLU A 102 -1.15 -21.72 1.03
N TYR A 103 -2.18 -21.42 1.84
CA TYR A 103 -2.04 -20.56 3.01
C TYR A 103 -1.34 -21.31 4.14
N GLN A 104 -0.42 -20.61 4.81
CA GLN A 104 0.37 -21.10 5.95
C GLN A 104 0.03 -20.33 7.24
N ASP A 105 -0.61 -19.16 7.13
CA ASP A 105 -0.92 -18.31 8.27
C ASP A 105 -1.96 -18.94 9.19
N ILE A 106 -1.57 -19.21 10.43
CA ILE A 106 -2.44 -19.79 11.46
C ILE A 106 -3.68 -18.93 11.74
N ASP A 107 -3.60 -17.60 11.61
CA ASP A 107 -4.74 -16.69 11.79
C ASP A 107 -5.81 -16.95 10.72
N CYS A 108 -5.39 -16.98 9.46
CA CYS A 108 -6.23 -17.31 8.32
C CYS A 108 -6.79 -18.75 8.39
N LEU A 109 -5.94 -19.74 8.71
CA LEU A 109 -6.33 -21.14 8.80
C LEU A 109 -7.29 -21.42 9.97
N ASN A 110 -7.09 -20.77 11.12
CA ASN A 110 -8.01 -20.88 12.26
C ASN A 110 -9.35 -20.23 11.95
N HIS A 111 -9.36 -19.03 11.35
CA HIS A 111 -10.60 -18.39 10.93
C HIS A 111 -11.33 -19.23 9.87
N TRP A 112 -10.61 -19.80 8.90
CA TRP A 112 -11.19 -20.73 7.92
C TRP A 112 -11.81 -21.95 8.60
N ARG A 113 -11.11 -22.57 9.56
CA ARG A 113 -11.65 -23.70 10.35
C ARG A 113 -12.88 -23.29 11.15
N PHE A 114 -12.89 -22.10 11.73
CA PHE A 114 -14.03 -21.58 12.49
C PHE A 114 -15.26 -21.43 11.59
N VAL A 115 -15.13 -20.75 10.46
CA VAL A 115 -16.26 -20.56 9.52
C VAL A 115 -16.69 -21.86 8.84
N THR A 116 -15.80 -22.85 8.72
CA THR A 116 -16.12 -24.16 8.13
C THR A 116 -16.58 -25.23 9.12
N LYS A 117 -16.33 -25.09 10.43
CA LYS A 117 -16.67 -26.09 11.47
C LYS A 117 -17.74 -25.68 12.47
N LEU A 118 -18.34 -24.49 12.39
CA LEU A 118 -19.52 -24.10 13.21
C LEU A 118 -20.83 -24.86 12.83
N SER A 119 -20.65 -26.12 12.44
CA SER A 119 -21.57 -27.08 11.86
C SER A 119 -21.52 -28.42 12.61
N GLY A 120 -20.65 -28.52 13.64
CA GLY A 120 -20.61 -29.65 14.55
C GLY A 120 -20.03 -29.21 15.89
N ASP A 121 -20.64 -29.66 16.98
CA ASP A 121 -20.19 -29.42 18.36
C ASP A 121 -18.66 -29.54 18.48
N GLN A 122 -18.06 -28.55 19.14
CA GLN A 122 -16.63 -28.43 19.55
C GLN A 122 -15.75 -27.52 18.68
N ALA A 123 -15.85 -26.21 18.92
CA ALA A 123 -14.72 -25.30 18.75
C ALA A 123 -14.04 -25.09 20.11
N THR A 124 -12.90 -25.76 20.31
CA THR A 124 -12.00 -25.48 21.43
C THR A 124 -11.10 -24.30 21.08
N GLY A 125 -11.18 -23.25 21.90
CA GLY A 125 -10.05 -22.38 22.26
C GLY A 125 -9.58 -21.33 21.23
N PHE A 126 -9.70 -20.06 21.64
CA PHE A 126 -8.91 -18.90 21.19
C PHE A 126 -9.34 -18.17 19.91
N ILE A 127 -10.58 -17.71 19.84
CA ILE A 127 -10.92 -16.42 19.21
C ILE A 127 -12.01 -15.76 20.06
N GLU A 128 -11.73 -14.59 20.64
CA GLU A 128 -12.79 -13.67 21.07
C GLU A 128 -13.45 -13.12 19.81
N VAL A 129 -14.39 -13.89 19.25
CA VAL A 129 -15.43 -13.34 18.39
C VAL A 129 -16.44 -12.74 19.35
N ASP A 130 -16.77 -11.46 19.17
CA ASP A 130 -17.83 -10.82 19.95
C ASP A 130 -19.05 -11.75 19.96
N ALA A 131 -19.66 -11.93 21.14
CA ALA A 131 -20.70 -12.94 21.38
C ALA A 131 -21.85 -12.84 20.34
N ASP A 132 -22.08 -11.64 19.82
CA ASP A 132 -23.09 -11.30 18.81
C ASP A 132 -22.77 -11.83 17.40
N SER A 133 -21.50 -11.85 16.99
CA SER A 133 -21.07 -12.36 15.68
C SER A 133 -21.14 -13.90 15.65
N SER A 134 -20.95 -14.53 16.80
CA SER A 134 -21.04 -15.99 16.97
C SER A 134 -22.47 -16.52 16.78
N GLU A 135 -23.50 -15.74 17.09
CA GLU A 135 -24.90 -16.17 16.97
C GLU A 135 -25.38 -16.27 15.52
N ARG A 136 -24.85 -15.43 14.61
CA ARG A 136 -25.22 -15.44 13.18
C ARG A 136 -24.73 -16.67 12.41
N LEU A 137 -23.75 -17.40 12.96
CA LEU A 137 -23.09 -18.53 12.30
C LEU A 137 -23.40 -19.89 12.98
N LYS A 138 -24.28 -19.94 13.98
CA LYS A 138 -24.63 -21.20 14.66
C LYS A 138 -25.51 -22.09 13.76
N GLY A 139 -25.01 -23.29 13.45
CA GLY A 139 -25.86 -24.47 13.21
C GLY A 139 -25.92 -25.06 11.80
N GLN A 140 -25.11 -24.59 10.83
CA GLN A 140 -25.00 -25.19 9.49
C GLN A 140 -23.58 -25.08 8.94
N ASP A 141 -23.16 -25.97 8.03
CA ASP A 141 -21.97 -25.76 7.18
C ASP A 141 -22.10 -24.40 6.49
N ALA A 142 -21.05 -23.57 6.54
CA ALA A 142 -21.04 -22.35 5.76
C ALA A 142 -21.32 -22.70 4.29
N ASP A 143 -22.37 -22.10 3.73
CA ASP A 143 -22.73 -22.31 2.34
C ASP A 143 -21.57 -21.91 1.41
N TYR A 144 -21.68 -22.30 0.15
CA TYR A 144 -20.63 -22.02 -0.84
C TYR A 144 -20.33 -20.51 -0.94
N GLU A 145 -21.36 -19.67 -0.90
CA GLU A 145 -21.22 -18.21 -1.02
C GLU A 145 -20.44 -17.61 0.16
N THR A 146 -20.73 -18.05 1.39
CA THR A 146 -20.02 -17.61 2.61
C THR A 146 -18.54 -18.02 2.56
N ARG A 147 -18.26 -19.25 2.14
CA ARG A 147 -16.87 -19.73 1.97
C ARG A 147 -16.13 -18.94 0.90
N GLU A 148 -16.75 -18.69 -0.25
CA GLU A 148 -16.14 -17.88 -1.31
C GLU A 148 -15.94 -16.42 -0.90
N MET A 149 -16.86 -15.84 -0.13
CA MET A 149 -16.69 -14.51 0.45
C MET A 149 -15.45 -14.45 1.34
N PHE A 150 -15.32 -15.35 2.32
CA PHE A 150 -14.14 -15.34 3.19
C PHE A 150 -12.86 -15.66 2.42
N ARG A 151 -12.90 -16.54 1.40
CA ARG A 151 -11.75 -16.80 0.52
C ARG A 151 -11.28 -15.52 -0.16
N ARG A 152 -12.20 -14.69 -0.66
CA ARG A 152 -11.88 -13.37 -1.24
C ARG A 152 -11.29 -12.42 -0.21
N GLU A 153 -11.73 -12.47 1.04
CA GLU A 153 -11.18 -11.62 2.11
C GLU A 153 -9.79 -12.09 2.57
N TYR A 154 -9.50 -13.39 2.62
CA TYR A 154 -8.13 -13.89 2.87
C TYR A 154 -7.17 -13.46 1.76
N GLN A 155 -7.59 -13.48 0.50
CA GLN A 155 -6.77 -12.99 -0.62
C GLN A 155 -6.41 -11.51 -0.50
N LYS A 156 -7.29 -10.72 0.11
CA LYS A 156 -7.03 -9.30 0.34
C LYS A 156 -6.18 -9.06 1.58
N LYS A 157 -6.44 -9.78 2.67
CA LYS A 157 -6.04 -9.39 4.04
C LYS A 157 -5.16 -10.37 4.78
N SER A 158 -4.98 -11.59 4.26
CA SER A 158 -4.10 -12.56 4.91
C SER A 158 -2.67 -12.03 4.99
N ARG A 159 -2.00 -12.36 6.09
CA ARG A 159 -0.60 -11.97 6.34
C ARG A 159 0.35 -12.67 5.38
N ASP A 160 -0.07 -13.81 4.85
CA ASP A 160 0.67 -14.58 3.85
C ASP A 160 0.98 -13.79 2.57
N ASN A 161 0.17 -12.77 2.25
CA ASN A 161 0.46 -11.84 1.15
C ASN A 161 1.83 -11.15 1.26
N ALA A 162 2.31 -10.91 2.49
CA ALA A 162 3.61 -10.33 2.76
C ALA A 162 4.70 -11.38 3.07
N ARG A 163 4.36 -12.67 3.12
CA ARG A 163 5.27 -13.74 3.55
C ARG A 163 5.72 -14.66 2.43
N THR A 164 5.15 -14.52 1.23
CA THR A 164 5.68 -15.22 0.06
C THR A 164 7.17 -14.94 -0.10
N PRO A 165 7.97 -15.95 -0.49
CA PRO A 165 9.41 -15.76 -0.64
C PRO A 165 9.77 -14.58 -1.57
N VAL A 166 10.86 -13.87 -1.23
CA VAL A 166 11.34 -12.73 -2.01
C VAL A 166 11.72 -13.16 -3.42
N GLN A 167 11.37 -12.33 -4.40
CA GLN A 167 11.55 -12.62 -5.82
C GLN A 167 12.88 -12.02 -6.32
N TRP A 168 13.97 -12.77 -6.21
CA TRP A 168 15.31 -12.29 -6.58
C TRP A 168 15.53 -12.25 -8.09
N ASP A 169 15.15 -13.33 -8.79
CA ASP A 169 15.31 -13.44 -10.24
C ASP A 169 14.17 -14.27 -10.88
N SER A 170 14.31 -14.59 -12.18
CA SER A 170 13.35 -15.39 -12.95
C SER A 170 13.65 -16.89 -12.97
N SER A 171 14.62 -17.37 -12.19
CA SER A 171 14.95 -18.79 -12.06
C SER A 171 13.96 -19.52 -11.16
N LYS A 172 14.10 -20.86 -11.04
CA LYS A 172 13.23 -21.69 -10.20
C LYS A 172 13.13 -21.10 -8.78
N HIS A 173 11.89 -21.00 -8.27
CA HIS A 173 11.58 -20.39 -6.96
C HIS A 173 12.08 -18.95 -6.83
N ALA A 174 12.15 -18.22 -7.94
CA ALA A 174 12.64 -16.84 -8.02
C ALA A 174 14.06 -16.62 -7.45
N GLY A 175 14.91 -17.64 -7.50
CA GLY A 175 16.26 -17.59 -6.90
C GLY A 175 16.26 -17.61 -5.37
N PHE A 176 15.12 -17.79 -4.71
CA PHE A 176 15.03 -17.81 -3.24
C PHE A 176 15.67 -19.05 -2.61
N THR A 177 15.54 -20.21 -3.25
CA THR A 177 16.07 -21.46 -2.72
C THR A 177 16.38 -22.46 -3.83
N SER A 178 17.43 -23.27 -3.60
CA SER A 178 17.75 -24.43 -4.43
C SER A 178 17.05 -25.72 -3.97
N ALA A 179 16.35 -25.69 -2.83
CA ALA A 179 15.59 -26.83 -2.34
C ALA A 179 14.46 -27.21 -3.32
N GLU A 180 14.01 -28.46 -3.25
CA GLU A 180 12.92 -28.93 -4.10
C GLU A 180 11.64 -28.13 -3.90
N LYS A 181 11.28 -27.88 -2.63
CA LYS A 181 10.08 -27.14 -2.22
C LYS A 181 10.44 -26.03 -1.22
N PRO A 182 10.07 -24.76 -1.49
CA PRO A 182 10.16 -23.69 -0.48
C PRO A 182 9.11 -23.93 0.63
N TRP A 183 9.34 -23.32 1.80
CA TRP A 183 8.40 -23.44 2.92
C TRP A 183 6.99 -22.91 2.61
N MET A 184 6.90 -21.96 1.69
CA MET A 184 5.67 -21.41 1.10
C MET A 184 5.90 -21.20 -0.39
N ALA A 185 4.86 -21.40 -1.21
CA ALA A 185 4.96 -21.18 -2.65
C ALA A 185 5.31 -19.72 -3.00
N VAL A 186 6.13 -19.56 -4.03
CA VAL A 186 6.50 -18.26 -4.58
C VAL A 186 5.37 -17.76 -5.49
N ASN A 187 5.10 -16.46 -5.48
CA ASN A 187 4.09 -15.90 -6.37
C ASN A 187 4.51 -16.13 -7.84
N PRO A 188 3.69 -16.78 -8.69
CA PRO A 188 4.06 -17.12 -10.07
C PRO A 188 4.48 -15.93 -10.94
N ASN A 189 4.13 -14.70 -10.54
CA ASN A 189 4.55 -13.47 -11.22
C ASN A 189 6.06 -13.18 -11.12
N TYR A 190 6.86 -13.99 -10.41
CA TYR A 190 8.30 -13.75 -10.21
C TYR A 190 9.10 -13.68 -11.51
N THR A 191 8.60 -14.29 -12.58
CA THR A 191 9.21 -14.18 -13.92
C THR A 191 9.13 -12.77 -14.50
N ILE A 192 8.21 -11.93 -14.01
CA ILE A 192 7.99 -10.55 -14.44
C ILE A 192 8.41 -9.56 -13.34
N ILE A 193 8.16 -9.88 -12.07
CA ILE A 193 8.50 -9.05 -10.92
C ILE A 193 9.67 -9.70 -10.19
N ASN A 194 10.88 -9.20 -10.36
CA ASN A 194 12.01 -9.65 -9.55
C ASN A 194 13.08 -8.56 -9.47
N ALA A 195 14.00 -8.70 -8.51
CA ALA A 195 15.07 -7.74 -8.31
C ALA A 195 16.00 -7.63 -9.52
N ALA A 196 16.43 -8.77 -10.10
CA ALA A 196 17.34 -8.81 -11.23
C ALA A 196 16.82 -8.01 -12.44
N ALA A 197 15.53 -8.10 -12.75
CA ALA A 197 14.89 -7.35 -13.85
C ALA A 197 14.77 -5.84 -13.56
N GLN A 198 14.73 -5.44 -12.29
CA GLN A 198 14.46 -4.05 -11.90
C GLN A 198 15.71 -3.23 -11.57
N LEU A 199 16.83 -3.86 -11.21
CA LEU A 199 18.08 -3.16 -10.86
C LEU A 199 18.58 -2.29 -12.01
N GLU A 200 18.59 -2.85 -13.24
CA GLU A 200 19.12 -2.19 -14.44
C GLU A 200 18.07 -1.35 -15.20
N ASP A 201 16.77 -1.52 -14.92
CA ASP A 201 15.72 -0.72 -15.57
C ASP A 201 15.53 0.61 -14.82
N PRO A 202 15.95 1.77 -15.39
CA PRO A 202 15.83 3.07 -14.72
C PRO A 202 14.37 3.47 -14.46
N ASN A 203 13.40 2.86 -15.17
CA ASN A 203 11.98 3.10 -15.00
C ASN A 203 11.32 2.08 -14.06
N SER A 204 12.08 1.24 -13.36
CA SER A 204 11.53 0.24 -12.45
C SER A 204 10.93 0.84 -11.17
N VAL A 205 10.19 0.02 -10.43
CA VAL A 205 9.68 0.40 -9.09
C VAL A 205 10.85 0.55 -8.12
N PHE A 206 11.84 -0.35 -8.22
CA PHE A 206 13.05 -0.30 -7.40
C PHE A 206 13.80 1.03 -7.58
N ASN A 207 14.04 1.44 -8.83
CA ASN A 207 14.74 2.69 -9.11
C ASN A 207 13.92 3.92 -8.75
N CYS A 208 12.58 3.84 -8.78
CA CYS A 208 11.73 4.89 -8.22
C CYS A 208 11.90 5.01 -6.70
N TRP A 209 11.90 3.91 -5.95
CA TRP A 209 12.18 3.92 -4.52
C TRP A 209 13.55 4.50 -4.20
N ARG A 210 14.58 4.15 -4.98
CA ARG A 210 15.91 4.75 -4.86
C ARG A 210 15.85 6.27 -4.99
N SER A 211 15.22 6.78 -6.05
CA SER A 211 15.06 8.22 -6.28
C SER A 211 14.25 8.92 -5.17
N VAL A 212 13.21 8.26 -4.64
CA VAL A 212 12.42 8.76 -3.50
C VAL A 212 13.29 8.93 -2.25
N LEU A 213 14.11 7.92 -1.92
CA LEU A 213 14.97 7.97 -0.74
C LEU A 213 16.13 8.95 -0.89
N GLU A 214 16.67 9.09 -2.11
CA GLU A 214 17.65 10.13 -2.44
C GLU A 214 17.06 11.53 -2.28
N ALA A 215 15.86 11.78 -2.81
CA ALA A 215 15.14 13.03 -2.64
C ALA A 215 14.83 13.30 -1.15
N ARG A 216 14.34 12.30 -0.42
CA ARG A 216 14.10 12.40 1.03
C ARG A 216 15.34 12.84 1.78
N LYS A 217 16.52 12.29 1.44
CA LYS A 217 17.80 12.65 2.05
C LYS A 217 18.25 14.06 1.65
N ARG A 218 18.11 14.42 0.38
CA ARG A 218 18.50 15.74 -0.16
C ARG A 218 17.65 16.87 0.45
N TYR A 219 16.35 16.67 0.58
CA TYR A 219 15.40 17.65 1.13
C TYR A 219 15.00 17.35 2.57
N LYS A 220 15.86 16.69 3.36
CA LYS A 220 15.51 16.19 4.71
C LYS A 220 14.91 17.27 5.62
N ASP A 221 15.38 18.51 5.54
CA ASP A 221 14.93 19.58 6.43
C ASP A 221 13.48 19.99 6.13
N ILE A 222 13.03 19.82 4.89
CA ILE A 222 11.64 20.05 4.47
C ILE A 222 10.83 18.75 4.57
N VAL A 223 11.30 17.68 3.94
CA VAL A 223 10.59 16.39 3.76
C VAL A 223 10.61 15.51 5.01
N VAL A 224 11.55 15.65 5.93
CA VAL A 224 11.54 14.89 7.19
C VAL A 224 11.02 15.77 8.32
N TYR A 225 11.53 16.99 8.43
CA TYR A 225 11.30 17.86 9.58
C TYR A 225 10.33 19.03 9.34
N GLY A 226 9.96 19.33 8.10
CA GLY A 226 9.04 20.44 7.79
C GLY A 226 7.61 20.17 8.25
N ARG A 227 6.86 21.23 8.55
CA ARG A 227 5.44 21.16 8.92
C ARG A 227 4.64 20.46 7.83
N PHE A 228 3.78 19.53 8.21
CA PHE A 228 2.82 18.88 7.30
C PHE A 228 1.53 19.68 7.23
N ASP A 229 0.98 19.84 6.02
CA ASP A 229 -0.36 20.38 5.78
C ASP A 229 -1.06 19.53 4.72
N LEU A 230 -2.25 18.98 5.04
CA LEU A 230 -3.08 18.32 4.04
C LEU A 230 -3.63 19.36 3.06
N VAL A 231 -3.63 19.02 1.77
CA VAL A 231 -4.14 19.88 0.70
C VAL A 231 -5.35 19.19 0.06
N ASP A 232 -6.39 19.97 -0.21
CA ASP A 232 -7.61 19.52 -0.88
C ASP A 232 -8.25 18.30 -0.19
N GLU A 233 -8.63 18.46 1.09
CA GLU A 233 -9.10 17.36 1.96
C GLU A 233 -10.30 16.60 1.37
N ASN A 234 -11.18 17.28 0.65
CA ASN A 234 -12.45 16.72 0.17
C ASN A 234 -12.36 16.01 -1.18
N ASN A 235 -11.20 16.05 -1.86
CA ASN A 235 -11.03 15.37 -3.14
C ASN A 235 -10.93 13.85 -2.96
N ASP A 236 -11.75 13.09 -3.68
CA ASP A 236 -11.86 11.64 -3.54
C ASP A 236 -10.88 10.87 -4.44
N LYS A 237 -10.12 11.56 -5.31
CA LYS A 237 -9.13 10.97 -6.23
C LYS A 237 -7.71 11.45 -5.99
N ILE A 238 -7.52 12.70 -5.60
CA ILE A 238 -6.20 13.31 -5.37
C ILE A 238 -5.85 13.32 -3.90
N PHE A 239 -4.73 12.70 -3.52
CA PHE A 239 -4.09 12.93 -2.23
C PHE A 239 -2.98 13.96 -2.42
N ALA A 240 -3.16 15.17 -1.89
CA ALA A 240 -2.15 16.20 -1.89
C ALA A 240 -1.76 16.62 -0.47
N TYR A 241 -0.49 16.93 -0.26
CA TYR A 241 -0.02 17.53 0.99
C TYR A 241 1.22 18.38 0.75
N SER A 242 1.46 19.35 1.61
CA SER A 242 2.71 20.11 1.60
C SER A 242 3.55 19.89 2.84
N ARG A 243 4.86 20.01 2.65
CA ARG A 243 5.89 20.02 3.68
C ARG A 243 6.59 21.37 3.64
N THR A 244 6.56 22.10 4.74
CA THR A 244 7.04 23.50 4.77
C THR A 244 8.11 23.68 5.84
N ALA A 245 9.24 24.26 5.45
CA ALA A 245 10.31 24.68 6.35
C ALA A 245 10.86 26.05 5.88
N PRO A 246 11.71 26.74 6.66
CA PRO A 246 12.26 28.05 6.26
C PRO A 246 12.96 28.07 4.90
N GLN A 247 13.49 26.93 4.45
CA GLN A 247 14.21 26.79 3.19
C GLN A 247 13.28 26.60 1.97
N GLY A 248 12.00 26.31 2.19
CA GLY A 248 11.04 26.13 1.11
C GLY A 248 9.85 25.22 1.45
N ARG A 249 8.98 25.06 0.46
CA ARG A 249 7.78 24.22 0.54
C ARG A 249 7.83 23.15 -0.53
N VAL A 250 7.69 21.89 -0.13
CA VAL A 250 7.52 20.76 -1.05
C VAL A 250 6.04 20.39 -1.10
N LEU A 251 5.43 20.46 -2.28
CA LEU A 251 4.08 19.96 -2.55
C LEU A 251 4.20 18.55 -3.13
N VAL A 252 3.49 17.59 -2.54
CA VAL A 252 3.35 16.22 -3.05
C VAL A 252 1.90 16.02 -3.49
N VAL A 253 1.70 15.49 -4.69
CA VAL A 253 0.38 15.23 -5.27
C VAL A 253 0.37 13.82 -5.84
N CYS A 254 -0.62 13.02 -5.47
CA CYS A 254 -0.79 11.64 -5.89
C CYS A 254 -2.22 11.41 -6.39
N ASN A 255 -2.39 10.90 -7.61
CA ASN A 255 -3.69 10.51 -8.14
C ASN A 255 -4.00 9.04 -7.76
N PHE A 256 -4.78 8.82 -6.71
CA PHE A 256 -5.18 7.51 -6.21
C PHE A 256 -6.29 6.83 -7.03
N SER A 257 -6.49 7.22 -8.29
CA SER A 257 -7.57 6.70 -9.15
C SER A 257 -7.05 6.08 -10.45
N THR A 258 -7.91 5.27 -11.08
CA THR A 258 -7.69 4.73 -12.43
C THR A 258 -8.01 5.74 -13.53
N GLU A 259 -8.41 6.96 -13.16
CA GLU A 259 -8.85 8.01 -14.05
C GLU A 259 -7.76 9.06 -14.22
N LYS A 260 -7.79 9.73 -15.37
CA LYS A 260 -7.05 10.98 -15.57
C LYS A 260 -7.80 12.08 -14.82
N VAL A 261 -7.08 12.88 -14.04
CA VAL A 261 -7.67 13.93 -13.18
C VAL A 261 -7.05 15.27 -13.49
N GLU A 262 -7.89 16.26 -13.80
CA GLU A 262 -7.51 17.67 -13.82
C GLU A 262 -7.62 18.22 -12.40
N TRP A 263 -6.52 18.76 -11.89
CA TRP A 263 -6.44 19.22 -10.51
C TRP A 263 -5.90 20.64 -10.43
N VAL A 264 -6.64 21.51 -9.74
CA VAL A 264 -6.26 22.90 -9.48
C VAL A 264 -5.77 23.01 -8.04
N GLY A 265 -4.50 23.32 -7.86
CA GLY A 265 -3.90 23.42 -6.53
C GLY A 265 -2.37 23.48 -6.50
N VAL A 266 -1.73 23.53 -7.67
CA VAL A 266 -0.30 23.84 -7.76
C VAL A 266 -0.12 25.34 -7.46
N PRO A 267 0.80 25.74 -6.56
CA PRO A 267 1.10 27.14 -6.31
C PRO A 267 1.58 27.89 -7.56
N ALA A 268 1.56 29.22 -7.51
CA ALA A 268 1.82 30.07 -8.67
C ALA A 268 3.19 29.85 -9.32
N THR A 269 4.20 29.35 -8.57
CA THR A 269 5.53 29.08 -9.11
C THR A 269 6.11 27.75 -8.65
N VAL A 270 6.40 26.86 -9.62
CA VAL A 270 7.24 25.67 -9.41
C VAL A 270 8.71 26.04 -9.59
N GLN A 271 9.52 25.86 -8.55
CA GLN A 271 10.97 26.12 -8.59
C GLN A 271 11.75 24.92 -9.14
N GLU A 272 11.43 23.72 -8.67
CA GLU A 272 12.11 22.48 -9.04
C GLU A 272 11.10 21.32 -9.05
N VAL A 273 11.23 20.42 -10.03
CA VAL A 273 10.55 19.13 -10.00
C VAL A 273 11.46 18.17 -9.23
N ILE A 274 11.08 17.83 -8.00
CA ILE A 274 11.85 16.92 -7.16
C ILE A 274 11.70 15.50 -7.68
N LEU A 275 10.47 15.07 -7.95
CA LEU A 275 10.14 13.74 -8.48
C LEU A 275 8.89 13.76 -9.36
N THR A 276 8.84 12.82 -10.29
CA THR A 276 7.69 12.51 -11.15
C THR A 276 7.75 11.02 -11.47
N THR A 277 6.62 10.32 -11.38
CA THR A 277 6.54 8.88 -11.71
C THR A 277 6.41 8.60 -13.21
N THR A 278 6.22 9.66 -14.00
CA THR A 278 5.93 9.67 -15.45
C THR A 278 6.97 10.46 -16.26
N GLY A 279 7.96 11.08 -15.62
CA GLY A 279 9.07 11.76 -16.30
C GLY A 279 8.75 13.17 -16.80
N ARG A 280 7.79 13.88 -16.18
CA ARG A 280 7.41 15.23 -16.58
C ARG A 280 8.52 16.27 -16.34
N SER A 281 8.63 17.22 -17.26
CA SER A 281 9.50 18.38 -17.11
C SER A 281 8.84 19.48 -16.27
N ARG A 282 9.65 20.46 -15.83
CA ARG A 282 9.18 21.61 -15.05
C ARG A 282 8.17 22.45 -15.83
N GLU A 283 8.42 22.67 -17.11
CA GLU A 283 7.57 23.50 -17.98
C GLU A 283 6.16 22.94 -18.07
N GLY A 284 6.03 21.60 -18.13
CA GLY A 284 4.75 20.90 -18.17
C GLY A 284 4.01 20.83 -16.82
N LEU A 285 4.57 21.43 -15.77
CA LEU A 285 4.04 21.46 -14.40
C LEU A 285 3.91 22.90 -13.87
N GLN A 286 4.11 23.91 -14.71
CA GLN A 286 3.88 25.30 -14.34
C GLN A 286 2.40 25.67 -14.45
N GLY A 287 1.99 26.60 -13.59
CA GLY A 287 0.61 27.10 -13.53
C GLY A 287 -0.21 26.45 -12.42
N PRO A 288 -1.44 26.93 -12.19
CA PRO A 288 -2.27 26.50 -11.07
C PRO A 288 -2.89 25.11 -11.26
N GLU A 289 -2.92 24.62 -12.50
CA GLU A 289 -3.60 23.41 -12.91
C GLU A 289 -2.63 22.37 -13.46
N VAL A 290 -2.84 21.12 -13.10
CA VAL A 290 -2.11 19.97 -13.62
C VAL A 290 -3.08 18.84 -13.94
N GLN A 291 -2.89 18.22 -15.11
CA GLN A 291 -3.55 16.98 -15.46
C GLN A 291 -2.68 15.79 -15.05
N LEU A 292 -3.18 14.94 -14.17
CA LEU A 292 -2.50 13.77 -13.63
C LEU A 292 -3.03 12.49 -14.29
N GLU A 293 -2.13 11.67 -14.81
CA GLU A 293 -2.45 10.33 -15.31
C GLU A 293 -2.84 9.39 -14.16
N PRO A 294 -3.51 8.25 -14.45
CA PRO A 294 -3.86 7.26 -13.44
C PRO A 294 -2.65 6.81 -12.60
N PHE A 295 -2.74 6.93 -11.27
CA PHE A 295 -1.64 6.63 -10.34
C PHE A 295 -0.36 7.43 -10.59
N GLU A 296 -0.45 8.63 -11.19
CA GLU A 296 0.67 9.55 -11.26
C GLU A 296 0.93 10.20 -9.89
N ALA A 297 2.21 10.32 -9.55
CA ALA A 297 2.64 11.16 -8.43
C ALA A 297 3.74 12.15 -8.85
N ILE A 298 3.65 13.34 -8.28
CA ILE A 298 4.62 14.43 -8.45
C ILE A 298 5.02 15.00 -7.09
N ALA A 299 6.27 15.42 -6.98
CA ALA A 299 6.77 16.19 -5.84
C ALA A 299 7.49 17.43 -6.36
N LEU A 300 7.07 18.60 -5.90
CA LEU A 300 7.48 19.90 -6.43
C LEU A 300 8.03 20.77 -5.31
N LEU A 301 9.18 21.40 -5.52
CA LEU A 301 9.60 22.55 -4.71
C LEU A 301 8.88 23.80 -5.24
N VAL A 302 8.13 24.47 -4.37
CA VAL A 302 7.22 25.56 -4.73
C VAL A 302 7.43 26.77 -3.83
N THR A 303 7.07 27.94 -4.35
CA THR A 303 6.89 29.18 -3.57
C THR A 303 5.49 29.73 -3.76
N GLU A 304 5.03 30.48 -2.76
CA GLU A 304 3.81 31.28 -2.85
C GLU A 304 3.95 32.40 -3.88
#